data_AF-A0A956PKR8-F1
#
_entry.id   AF-A0A956PKR8-F1
#
_cell.length_a   1.000
_cell.length_b   1.000
_cell.length_c   1.000
_cell.angle_alpha   90.00
_cell.angle_beta   90.00
_cell.angle_gamma   90.00
#
_symmetry.space_group_name_H-M   'P 1'
#
loop_
_entity.id
_entity.type
_entity.pdbx_description
1 polymer ?
#
loop_
_entity_poly.entity_id
_entity_poly.type
_entity_poly.pdbx_seq_one_letter_code
_entity_poly.pdbx_strand_id
1 'polypeptide(L)'
;MGDRLLFKRSFVSRSNRSGFTIVEVLTVVSVFGILVTAIFMIFNLGLSAFHKTTVKNELLQQAQITNVKLTADLERSSLGSLSSDWADPTRGIAAFLSPLDDNAEFKTDTRGRPIWQKYIVYYLDDGTNEIFREEIPLVAGAPQRSVPTPIEFYNGGTGPKPLLAYRNGGR
;
A
#
# COMPACT_ATOMS: atom_id res chain seq x y z
N MET A 1 32.24 43.70 86.15
CA MET A 1 32.51 42.26 86.33
C MET A 1 31.27 41.49 85.90
N GLY A 2 31.29 40.82 84.75
CA GLY A 2 30.14 40.06 84.27
C GLY A 2 30.27 39.56 82.84
N ASP A 3 31.43 38.99 82.47
CA ASP A 3 31.62 38.33 81.18
C ASP A 3 30.86 37.00 81.17
N ARG A 4 29.67 37.00 80.57
CA ARG A 4 28.95 35.78 80.20
C ARG A 4 29.47 35.29 78.86
N LEU A 5 30.50 34.44 78.92
CA LEU A 5 30.97 33.67 77.78
C LEU A 5 29.87 32.68 77.34
N LEU A 6 29.15 33.05 76.27
CA LEU A 6 28.19 32.23 75.55
C LEU A 6 28.92 31.08 74.85
N PHE A 7 28.86 29.89 75.45
CA PHE A 7 29.38 28.65 74.89
C PHE A 7 28.50 28.20 73.71
N LYS A 8 28.85 28.62 72.49
CA LYS A 8 28.20 28.16 71.25
C LYS A 8 28.70 26.74 70.92
N ARG A 9 28.00 25.72 71.44
CA ARG A 9 28.25 24.32 71.06
C ARG A 9 27.90 24.13 69.58
N SER A 10 28.91 23.97 68.73
CA SER A 10 28.75 23.52 67.36
C SER A 10 28.38 22.03 67.36
N PHE A 11 27.12 21.73 67.03
CA PHE A 11 26.72 20.37 66.73
C PHE A 11 27.30 19.99 65.36
N VAL A 12 28.45 19.33 65.37
CA VAL A 12 28.98 18.64 64.21
C VAL A 12 28.01 17.48 63.92
N SER A 13 27.16 17.66 62.91
CA SER A 13 26.34 16.57 62.37
C SER A 13 27.29 15.52 61.79
N ARG A 14 27.52 14.43 62.53
CA ARG A 14 28.18 13.25 61.99
C ARG A 14 27.24 12.66 60.94
N SER A 15 27.55 12.91 59.67
CA SER A 15 27.00 12.18 58.55
C SER A 15 27.24 10.69 58.78
N ASN A 16 26.20 9.97 59.21
CA ASN A 16 26.22 8.52 59.31
C ASN A 16 26.29 7.98 57.87
N ARG A 17 27.51 7.69 57.41
CA ARG A 17 27.73 6.97 56.14
C ARG A 17 27.34 5.52 56.33
N SER A 18 26.05 5.25 56.20
CA SER A 18 25.50 3.91 56.03
C SER A 18 25.85 3.43 54.62
N GLY A 19 26.82 2.52 54.49
CA GLY A 19 27.08 1.83 53.23
C GLY A 19 25.96 0.84 52.93
N PHE A 20 25.52 0.77 51.68
CA PHE A 20 24.55 -0.24 51.25
C PHE A 20 25.17 -1.63 51.29
N THR A 21 24.37 -2.63 51.69
CA THR A 21 24.82 -4.02 51.62
C THR A 21 24.76 -4.50 50.16
N ILE A 22 25.70 -5.36 49.76
CA ILE A 22 25.73 -5.93 48.39
C ILE A 22 24.42 -6.64 48.05
N VAL A 23 23.80 -7.30 49.04
CA VAL A 23 22.54 -8.01 48.88
C VAL A 23 21.40 -7.06 48.54
N GLU A 24 21.33 -5.90 49.18
CA GLU A 24 20.31 -4.88 48.90
C GLU A 24 20.44 -4.28 47.49
N VAL A 25 21.67 -4.09 47.01
CA VAL A 25 21.90 -3.65 45.62
C VAL A 25 21.44 -4.72 44.63
N LEU A 26 21.73 -6.00 44.90
CA LEU A 26 21.31 -7.11 44.04
C LEU A 26 19.79 -7.26 43.97
N THR A 27 19.07 -7.10 45.09
CA THR A 27 17.60 -7.18 45.09
C THR A 27 16.99 -6.04 44.29
N VAL A 28 17.49 -4.81 44.46
CA VAL A 28 17.02 -3.65 43.67
C VAL A 28 17.25 -3.86 42.18
N VAL A 29 18.43 -4.34 41.78
CA VAL A 29 18.73 -4.63 40.37
C VAL A 29 17.82 -5.73 39.82
N SER A 30 17.53 -6.78 40.59
CA SER A 30 16.62 -7.85 40.15
C SER A 30 15.19 -7.36 39.94
N VAL A 31 14.65 -6.58 40.89
CA VAL A 31 13.28 -6.05 40.81
C VAL A 31 13.18 -5.06 39.65
N PHE A 32 14.18 -4.20 39.49
CA PHE A 32 14.25 -3.26 38.38
C PHE A 32 14.36 -3.98 37.04
N GLY A 33 15.16 -5.05 36.94
CA GLY A 33 15.30 -5.85 35.73
C GLY A 33 13.99 -6.50 35.28
N ILE A 34 13.22 -7.06 36.23
CA ILE A 34 11.89 -7.62 35.94
C ILE A 34 10.95 -6.52 35.43
N LEU A 35 10.96 -5.36 36.07
CA LEU A 35 10.11 -4.22 35.70
C LEU A 35 10.44 -3.69 34.30
N VAL A 36 11.73 -3.49 33.99
CA VAL A 36 12.17 -3.07 32.65
C VAL A 36 11.77 -4.10 31.59
N THR A 37 11.92 -5.39 31.88
CA THR A 37 11.52 -6.47 30.96
C THR A 37 10.03 -6.44 30.68
N ALA A 38 9.19 -6.26 31.70
CA ALA A 38 7.75 -6.15 31.56
C ALA A 38 7.35 -4.94 30.68
N ILE A 39 7.97 -3.78 30.89
CA ILE A 39 7.76 -2.59 30.06
C ILE A 39 8.15 -2.86 28.61
N PHE A 40 9.31 -3.50 28.39
CA PHE A 40 9.79 -3.82 27.05
C PHE A 40 8.87 -4.78 26.30
N MET A 41 8.28 -5.76 27.00
CA MET A 41 7.28 -6.66 26.42
C MET A 41 6.03 -5.90 25.96
N ILE A 42 5.49 -5.02 26.80
CA ILE A 42 4.32 -4.18 26.46
C ILE A 42 4.64 -3.30 25.25
N PHE A 43 5.82 -2.68 25.24
CA PHE A 43 6.25 -1.82 24.15
C PHE A 43 6.37 -2.59 22.82
N ASN A 44 6.98 -3.77 22.81
CA ASN A 44 7.10 -4.59 21.60
C ASN A 44 5.74 -5.06 21.08
N LEU A 45 4.80 -5.40 21.98
CA LEU A 45 3.44 -5.72 21.59
C LEU A 45 2.75 -4.53 20.92
N GLY A 46 2.91 -3.33 21.50
CA GLY A 46 2.40 -2.08 20.95
C GLY A 46 2.98 -1.77 19.57
N LEU A 47 4.30 -1.90 19.39
CA LEU A 47 4.96 -1.69 18.10
C LEU A 47 4.47 -2.69 17.04
N SER A 48 4.32 -3.97 17.39
CA SER A 48 3.81 -4.98 16.46
C SER A 48 2.38 -4.69 16.02
N ALA A 49 1.51 -4.31 16.97
CA ALA A 49 0.13 -3.95 16.67
C ALA A 49 0.05 -2.69 15.79
N PHE A 50 0.89 -1.69 16.08
CA PHE A 50 1.00 -0.47 15.28
C PHE A 50 1.43 -0.78 13.85
N HIS A 51 2.49 -1.56 13.67
CA HIS A 51 3.01 -1.91 12.34
C HIS A 51 1.97 -2.67 11.51
N LYS A 52 1.28 -3.66 12.10
CA LYS A 52 0.18 -4.38 11.43
C LYS A 52 -0.95 -3.44 10.99
N THR A 53 -1.29 -2.47 11.83
CA THR A 53 -2.35 -1.49 11.53
C THR A 53 -1.93 -0.57 10.39
N THR A 54 -0.69 -0.08 10.40
CA THR A 54 -0.16 0.77 9.32
C THR A 54 -0.17 0.06 7.98
N VAL A 55 0.36 -1.17 7.91
CA VAL A 55 0.35 -1.97 6.66
C VAL A 55 -1.07 -2.20 6.17
N LYS A 56 -2.00 -2.55 7.07
CA LYS A 56 -3.41 -2.73 6.69
C LYS A 56 -4.03 -1.46 6.14
N ASN A 57 -3.79 -0.31 6.76
CA ASN A 57 -4.33 0.97 6.31
C ASN A 57 -3.76 1.37 4.94
N GLU A 58 -2.46 1.14 4.73
CA GLU A 58 -1.81 1.38 3.44
C GLU A 58 -2.42 0.50 2.33
N LEU A 59 -2.60 -0.79 2.58
CA LEU A 59 -3.27 -1.70 1.63
C LEU A 59 -4.69 -1.26 1.29
N LEU A 60 -5.48 -0.84 2.30
CA LEU A 60 -6.84 -0.35 2.08
C LEU A 60 -6.86 0.94 1.26
N GLN A 61 -5.93 1.86 1.54
CA GLN A 61 -5.80 3.10 0.78
C GLN A 61 -5.40 2.82 -0.68
N GLN A 62 -4.44 1.94 -0.91
CA GLN A 62 -4.03 1.52 -2.25
C GLN A 62 -5.19 0.87 -3.01
N ALA A 63 -5.93 -0.05 -2.37
CA ALA A 63 -7.11 -0.68 -2.95
C ALA A 63 -8.19 0.35 -3.32
N GLN A 64 -8.44 1.34 -2.47
CA GLN A 64 -9.39 2.41 -2.75
C GLN A 64 -8.95 3.28 -3.95
N ILE A 65 -7.68 3.66 -4.02
CA ILE A 65 -7.13 4.43 -5.16
C ILE A 65 -7.25 3.63 -6.44
N THR A 66 -6.89 2.35 -6.42
CA THR A 66 -7.01 1.46 -7.58
C THR A 66 -8.46 1.31 -8.02
N ASN A 67 -9.40 1.16 -7.09
CA ASN A 67 -10.82 1.05 -7.40
C ASN A 67 -11.39 2.34 -8.02
N VAL A 68 -11.02 3.51 -7.50
CA VAL A 68 -11.41 4.81 -8.09
C VAL A 68 -10.87 4.94 -9.52
N LYS A 69 -9.60 4.58 -9.74
CA LYS A 69 -8.99 4.60 -11.08
C LYS A 69 -9.67 3.63 -12.05
N LEU A 70 -9.88 2.39 -11.62
CA LEU A 70 -10.56 1.36 -12.41
C LEU A 70 -11.97 1.79 -12.77
N THR A 71 -12.72 2.34 -11.81
CA THR A 71 -14.08 2.86 -12.03
C THR A 71 -14.07 3.99 -13.04
N ALA A 72 -13.17 4.98 -12.90
CA ALA A 72 -13.06 6.08 -13.85
C ALA A 72 -12.67 5.60 -15.27
N ASP A 73 -11.82 4.60 -15.37
CA ASP A 73 -11.42 4.00 -16.65
C ASP A 73 -12.60 3.21 -17.29
N LEU A 74 -13.38 2.47 -16.48
CA LEU A 74 -14.57 1.75 -16.93
C LEU A 74 -15.71 2.69 -17.36
N GLU A 75 -15.95 3.77 -16.62
CA GLU A 75 -16.97 4.79 -16.95
C GLU A 75 -16.70 5.46 -18.29
N ARG A 76 -15.42 5.61 -18.67
CA ARG A 76 -15.00 6.17 -19.96
C ARG A 76 -14.97 5.15 -21.09
N SER A 77 -15.13 3.87 -20.77
CA SER A 77 -15.04 2.77 -21.72
C SER A 77 -16.37 2.49 -22.42
N SER A 78 -16.44 1.38 -23.15
CA SER A 78 -17.66 0.84 -23.74
C SER A 78 -17.87 -0.61 -23.31
N LEU A 79 -19.09 -0.92 -22.89
CA LEU A 79 -19.52 -2.29 -22.55
C LEU A 79 -19.24 -3.29 -23.68
N GLY A 80 -19.34 -2.85 -24.95
CA GLY A 80 -19.06 -3.70 -26.11
C GLY A 80 -17.61 -4.11 -26.26
N SER A 81 -16.68 -3.44 -25.57
CA SER A 81 -15.25 -3.76 -25.58
C SER A 81 -14.78 -4.52 -24.34
N LEU A 82 -15.65 -4.70 -23.35
CA LEU A 82 -15.30 -5.38 -22.11
C LEU A 82 -15.05 -6.86 -22.38
N SER A 83 -13.87 -7.32 -21.98
CA SER A 83 -13.52 -8.73 -21.86
C SER A 83 -13.03 -9.01 -20.45
N SER A 84 -13.47 -10.13 -19.89
CA SER A 84 -12.96 -10.65 -18.61
C SER A 84 -13.09 -12.16 -18.58
N ASP A 85 -12.22 -12.82 -17.81
CA ASP A 85 -12.33 -14.26 -17.58
C ASP A 85 -13.42 -14.53 -16.54
N TRP A 86 -14.67 -14.65 -17.00
CA TRP A 86 -15.82 -14.97 -16.15
C TRP A 86 -15.79 -16.39 -15.59
N ALA A 87 -15.03 -17.30 -16.22
CA ALA A 87 -14.96 -18.70 -15.82
C ALA A 87 -14.12 -18.89 -14.56
N ASP A 88 -13.12 -18.02 -14.36
CA ASP A 88 -12.26 -18.05 -13.20
C ASP A 88 -11.96 -16.62 -12.69
N PRO A 89 -12.84 -16.08 -11.81
CA PRO A 89 -12.64 -14.74 -11.27
C PRO A 89 -11.36 -14.62 -10.43
N THR A 90 -10.75 -15.75 -10.03
CA THR A 90 -9.49 -15.73 -9.27
C THR A 90 -8.27 -15.42 -10.13
N ARG A 91 -8.37 -15.60 -11.45
CA ARG A 91 -7.33 -15.15 -12.41
C ARG A 91 -7.29 -13.63 -12.58
N GLY A 92 -8.39 -12.96 -12.23
CA GLY A 92 -8.45 -11.52 -12.06
C GLY A 92 -7.96 -10.72 -13.27
N ILE A 93 -8.43 -11.04 -14.47
CA ILE A 93 -8.08 -10.31 -15.71
C ILE A 93 -9.32 -9.65 -16.34
N ALA A 94 -9.18 -8.38 -16.71
CA ALA A 94 -10.18 -7.62 -17.43
C ALA A 94 -9.51 -6.67 -18.43
N ALA A 95 -10.08 -6.56 -19.63
CA ALA A 95 -9.63 -5.66 -20.68
C ALA A 95 -10.80 -4.87 -21.26
N PHE A 96 -10.56 -3.61 -21.60
CA PHE A 96 -11.58 -2.75 -22.21
C PHE A 96 -10.93 -1.57 -22.94
N LEU A 97 -11.67 -0.90 -23.84
CA LEU A 97 -11.14 0.20 -24.64
C LEU A 97 -11.13 1.52 -23.87
N SER A 98 -10.14 2.36 -24.15
CA SER A 98 -10.06 3.74 -23.66
C SER A 98 -10.06 4.74 -24.81
N PRO A 99 -10.84 5.83 -24.72
CA PRO A 99 -10.85 6.92 -25.69
C PRO A 99 -9.75 7.96 -25.44
N LEU A 100 -8.96 7.78 -24.37
CA LEU A 100 -7.87 8.67 -24.00
C LEU A 100 -6.60 8.35 -24.80
N ASP A 101 -5.94 9.38 -25.31
CA ASP A 101 -4.63 9.24 -25.94
C ASP A 101 -3.49 9.16 -24.90
N ASP A 102 -2.24 9.24 -25.37
CA ASP A 102 -1.05 9.21 -24.51
C ASP A 102 -0.88 10.48 -23.65
N ASN A 103 -1.57 11.56 -24.01
CA ASN A 103 -1.63 12.80 -23.24
C ASN A 103 -2.85 12.85 -22.29
N ALA A 104 -3.57 11.73 -22.15
CA ALA A 104 -4.81 11.62 -21.40
C ALA A 104 -5.95 12.54 -21.91
N GLU A 105 -5.91 12.90 -23.19
CA GLU A 105 -6.97 13.68 -23.82
C GLU A 105 -8.04 12.78 -24.43
N PHE A 106 -9.30 13.10 -24.15
CA PHE A 106 -10.45 12.42 -24.73
C PHE A 106 -10.60 12.81 -26.20
N LYS A 107 -10.48 11.85 -27.12
CA LYS A 107 -10.60 12.11 -28.57
C LYS A 107 -11.99 11.75 -29.09
N THR A 108 -12.52 12.63 -29.92
CA THR A 108 -13.79 12.42 -30.63
C THR A 108 -13.62 12.55 -32.15
N ASP A 109 -14.52 11.91 -32.89
CA ASP A 109 -14.65 12.12 -34.32
C ASP A 109 -15.44 13.41 -34.64
N THR A 110 -15.60 13.71 -35.93
CA THR A 110 -16.35 14.89 -36.40
C THR A 110 -17.84 14.85 -36.03
N ARG A 111 -18.36 13.72 -35.56
CA ARG A 111 -19.74 13.49 -35.12
C ARG A 111 -19.86 13.45 -33.59
N GLY A 112 -18.78 13.72 -32.86
CA GLY A 112 -18.74 13.69 -31.40
C GLY A 112 -18.68 12.29 -30.80
N ARG A 113 -18.46 11.24 -31.60
CA ARG A 113 -18.30 9.86 -31.09
C ARG A 113 -16.89 9.67 -30.54
N PRO A 114 -16.71 8.90 -29.46
CA PRO A 114 -15.38 8.60 -28.96
C PRO A 114 -14.55 7.86 -30.02
N ILE A 115 -13.28 8.26 -30.17
CA ILE A 115 -12.28 7.51 -30.93
C ILE A 115 -11.44 6.72 -29.93
N TRP A 116 -11.58 5.40 -29.96
CA TRP A 116 -10.80 4.52 -29.10
C TRP A 116 -9.33 4.54 -29.51
N GLN A 117 -8.43 4.65 -28.54
CA GLN A 117 -6.99 4.81 -28.78
C GLN A 117 -6.20 3.57 -28.37
N LYS A 118 -6.62 2.89 -27.28
CA LYS A 118 -5.90 1.77 -26.68
C LYS A 118 -6.83 0.86 -25.89
N TYR A 119 -6.41 -0.38 -25.69
CA TYR A 119 -6.97 -1.23 -24.64
C TYR A 119 -6.23 -0.97 -23.32
N ILE A 120 -6.99 -0.95 -22.23
CA ILE A 120 -6.45 -1.02 -20.88
C ILE A 120 -6.72 -2.44 -20.38
N VAL A 121 -5.67 -3.13 -19.97
CA VAL A 121 -5.72 -4.48 -19.42
C VAL A 121 -5.32 -4.41 -17.95
N TYR A 122 -6.22 -4.81 -17.08
CA TYR A 122 -5.92 -5.07 -15.67
C TYR A 122 -5.77 -6.57 -15.47
N TYR A 123 -4.71 -6.99 -14.79
CA TYR A 123 -4.52 -8.39 -14.43
C TYR A 123 -3.87 -8.55 -13.07
N LEU A 124 -4.20 -9.64 -12.38
CA LEU A 124 -3.50 -10.10 -11.18
C LEU A 124 -2.31 -10.98 -11.60
N ASP A 125 -1.10 -10.62 -11.18
CA ASP A 125 0.09 -11.45 -11.38
C ASP A 125 0.09 -12.65 -10.41
N ASP A 126 0.34 -13.86 -10.94
CA ASP A 126 0.34 -15.10 -10.13
C ASP A 126 1.52 -15.17 -9.15
N GLY A 127 2.63 -14.50 -9.45
CA GLY A 127 3.85 -14.55 -8.66
C GLY A 127 3.82 -13.59 -7.48
N THR A 128 3.39 -12.35 -7.73
CA THR A 128 3.40 -11.28 -6.72
C THR A 128 2.03 -11.05 -6.06
N ASN A 129 0.94 -11.56 -6.63
CA ASN A 129 -0.44 -11.21 -6.26
C ASN A 129 -0.71 -9.70 -6.30
N GLU A 130 -0.01 -8.97 -7.18
CA GLU A 130 -0.21 -7.55 -7.41
C GLU A 130 -1.08 -7.32 -8.65
N ILE A 131 -1.85 -6.23 -8.63
CA ILE A 131 -2.65 -5.80 -9.78
C ILE A 131 -1.78 -4.93 -10.68
N PHE A 132 -1.60 -5.38 -11.92
CA PHE A 132 -0.92 -4.62 -12.96
C PHE A 132 -1.94 -3.99 -13.91
N ARG A 133 -1.52 -2.89 -14.52
CA ARG A 133 -2.25 -2.19 -15.58
C ARG A 133 -1.33 -2.05 -16.79
N GLU A 134 -1.76 -2.62 -17.90
CA GLU A 134 -1.05 -2.56 -19.17
C GLU A 134 -1.88 -1.82 -20.22
N GLU A 135 -1.22 -1.06 -21.08
CA GLU A 135 -1.85 -0.34 -22.18
C GLU A 135 -1.40 -0.92 -23.51
N ILE A 136 -2.37 -1.29 -24.34
CA ILE A 136 -2.10 -1.87 -25.65
C ILE A 136 -2.61 -0.89 -26.71
N PRO A 137 -1.72 -0.20 -27.42
CA PRO A 137 -2.11 0.81 -28.40
C PRO A 137 -2.83 0.18 -29.60
N LEU A 138 -3.86 0.86 -30.10
CA LEU A 138 -4.51 0.50 -31.35
C LEU A 138 -3.73 1.05 -32.54
N VAL A 139 -3.37 0.19 -33.48
CA VAL A 139 -2.78 0.60 -34.75
C VAL A 139 -3.70 1.55 -35.52
N ALA A 140 -3.10 2.44 -36.32
CA ALA A 140 -3.86 3.34 -37.18
C ALA A 140 -4.73 2.53 -38.16
N GLY A 141 -6.02 2.86 -38.25
CA GLY A 141 -6.98 2.16 -39.10
C GLY A 141 -7.61 0.90 -38.50
N ALA A 142 -7.28 0.51 -37.26
CA ALA A 142 -7.96 -0.60 -36.58
C ALA A 142 -9.48 -0.33 -36.48
N PRO A 143 -10.35 -1.28 -36.86
CA PRO A 143 -11.81 -1.13 -36.74
C PRO A 143 -12.27 -0.82 -35.31
N GLN A 144 -11.52 -1.31 -34.32
CA GLN A 144 -11.70 -1.07 -32.89
C GLN A 144 -11.73 0.41 -32.53
N ARG A 145 -11.10 1.29 -33.32
CA ARG A 145 -11.09 2.75 -33.08
C ARG A 145 -12.46 3.38 -33.22
N SER A 146 -13.38 2.77 -33.97
CA SER A 146 -14.74 3.25 -34.20
C SER A 146 -15.84 2.28 -33.75
N VAL A 147 -15.54 0.98 -33.70
CA VAL A 147 -16.47 -0.07 -33.27
C VAL A 147 -15.87 -0.78 -32.05
N PRO A 148 -16.37 -0.49 -30.83
CA PRO A 148 -15.84 -1.12 -29.63
C PRO A 148 -16.09 -2.63 -29.69
N THR A 149 -15.02 -3.41 -29.70
CA THR A 149 -15.06 -4.87 -29.67
C THR A 149 -14.08 -5.40 -28.62
N PRO A 150 -14.30 -6.61 -28.09
CA PRO A 150 -13.38 -7.22 -27.13
C PRO A 150 -11.96 -7.38 -27.69
N ILE A 151 -10.96 -7.41 -26.81
CA ILE A 151 -9.53 -7.41 -27.20
C ILE A 151 -9.14 -8.65 -28.02
N GLU A 152 -9.86 -9.76 -27.87
CA GLU A 152 -9.63 -11.00 -28.59
C GLU A 152 -9.85 -10.88 -30.09
N PHE A 153 -10.63 -9.90 -30.52
CA PHE A 153 -10.86 -9.58 -31.93
C PHE A 153 -9.84 -8.59 -32.49
N TYR A 154 -8.97 -8.04 -31.64
CA TYR A 154 -7.93 -7.11 -32.08
C TYR A 154 -6.74 -7.85 -32.68
N ASN A 155 -6.36 -7.46 -33.89
CA ASN A 155 -5.16 -7.94 -34.56
C ASN A 155 -4.15 -6.80 -34.70
N GLY A 156 -3.25 -6.69 -33.73
CA GLY A 156 -2.13 -5.74 -33.74
C GLY A 156 -0.95 -6.17 -34.63
N GLY A 157 -1.16 -7.03 -35.62
CA GLY A 157 -0.12 -7.55 -36.53
C GLY A 157 0.47 -8.90 -36.12
N THR A 158 0.13 -9.44 -34.94
CA THR A 158 0.55 -10.78 -34.49
C THR A 158 -0.59 -11.81 -34.51
N GLY A 159 -1.74 -11.42 -35.05
CA GLY A 159 -2.98 -12.21 -35.00
C GLY A 159 -3.80 -11.92 -33.74
N PRO A 160 -5.07 -12.36 -33.72
CA PRO A 160 -5.90 -12.32 -32.53
C PRO A 160 -5.34 -13.24 -31.45
N LYS A 161 -5.33 -12.76 -30.20
CA LYS A 161 -4.86 -13.52 -29.03
C LYS A 161 -5.98 -13.63 -27.98
N PRO A 162 -6.07 -14.75 -27.24
CA PRO A 162 -7.03 -14.84 -26.14
C PRO A 162 -6.69 -13.85 -25.02
N LEU A 163 -7.66 -13.46 -24.20
CA LEU A 163 -7.47 -12.53 -23.09
C LEU A 163 -6.29 -12.92 -22.18
N LEU A 164 -6.16 -14.21 -21.86
CA LEU A 164 -5.09 -14.73 -21.00
C LEU A 164 -3.68 -14.53 -21.57
N ALA A 165 -3.54 -14.36 -22.89
CA ALA A 165 -2.24 -14.08 -23.50
C ALA A 165 -1.75 -12.64 -23.23
N TYR A 166 -2.57 -11.79 -22.62
CA TYR A 166 -2.18 -10.46 -22.15
C TYR A 166 -1.83 -10.45 -20.65
N ARG A 167 -1.97 -11.59 -19.97
CA ARG A 167 -1.48 -11.74 -18.61
C ARG A 167 0.05 -11.76 -18.62
N ASN A 168 0.68 -11.20 -17.58
CA ASN A 168 2.14 -11.19 -17.39
C ASN A 168 2.90 -10.47 -18.53
N GLY A 169 2.31 -9.46 -19.17
CA GLY A 169 2.97 -8.66 -20.20
C GLY A 169 3.06 -9.32 -21.59
N GLY A 170 2.25 -10.36 -21.82
CA GLY A 170 2.26 -11.11 -23.09
C GLY A 170 3.57 -11.79 -23.44
N ARG A 171 4.32 -12.20 -22.40
CA ARG A 171 5.51 -13.05 -22.49
C ARG A 171 5.16 -14.53 -22.61
#